data_AF-A0A2E5C092-F1
#
_entry.id   AF-A0A2E5C092-F1
#
_cell.length_a   1.000
_cell.length_b   1.000
_cell.length_c   1.000
_cell.angle_alpha   90.00
_cell.angle_beta   90.00
_cell.angle_gamma   90.00
#
_symmetry.space_group_name_H-M   'P 1'
#
loop_
_entity.id
_entity.type
_entity.pdbx_description
1 polymer ?
#
loop_
_entity_poly.entity_id
_entity_poly.type
_entity_poly.pdbx_seq_one_letter_code
_entity_poly.pdbx_strand_id
1 'polypeptide(L)'
;MVNDQRYHPEWETVSRYVRELFDFFCAKCGKNCRNSKKSDSVLQVHHIDANPGNNDLENLIPLCATCHLKIEKEARLHAPYDVIQLELFENQSYIKQMKIMRQNAFDKYVLGRKKEKTPIDKETFENEELEWEINESS
;
A
#
# COMPACT_ATOMS: atom_id res chain seq x y z
N MET A 1 -9.23 -16.01 1.36
CA MET A 1 -9.40 -16.08 2.83
C MET A 1 -10.89 -16.22 3.09
N VAL A 2 -11.30 -17.14 3.96
CA VAL A 2 -12.71 -17.50 4.20
C VAL A 2 -13.33 -16.48 5.17
N ASN A 3 -14.34 -15.75 4.70
CA ASN A 3 -15.37 -14.97 5.41
C ASN A 3 -15.11 -14.64 6.91
N ASP A 4 -14.06 -13.88 7.21
CA ASP A 4 -13.86 -13.29 8.54
C ASP A 4 -14.71 -12.02 8.64
N GLN A 5 -15.78 -12.07 9.44
CA GLN A 5 -16.77 -10.99 9.59
C GLN A 5 -16.18 -9.68 10.12
N ARG A 6 -14.94 -9.69 10.63
CA ARG A 6 -14.24 -8.49 11.09
C ARG A 6 -13.76 -7.60 9.95
N TYR A 7 -13.60 -8.17 8.75
CA TYR A 7 -13.17 -7.43 7.57
C TYR A 7 -14.39 -6.91 6.79
N HIS A 8 -14.25 -5.71 6.26
CA HIS A 8 -15.22 -5.19 5.30
C HIS A 8 -15.30 -6.11 4.06
N PRO A 9 -16.49 -6.32 3.45
CA PRO A 9 -16.63 -7.17 2.26
C PRO A 9 -15.72 -6.77 1.09
N GLU A 10 -15.36 -5.50 0.99
CA GLU A 10 -14.49 -4.96 -0.07
C GLU A 10 -12.98 -5.10 0.23
N TRP A 11 -12.60 -5.78 1.32
CA TRP A 11 -11.20 -5.91 1.73
C TRP A 11 -10.29 -6.45 0.61
N GLU A 12 -10.77 -7.39 -0.21
CA GLU A 12 -10.00 -7.92 -1.33
C GLU A 12 -9.66 -6.83 -2.37
N THR A 13 -10.61 -5.93 -2.63
CA THR A 13 -10.43 -4.79 -3.53
C THR A 13 -9.50 -3.75 -2.93
N VAL A 14 -9.75 -3.35 -1.68
CA VAL A 14 -8.95 -2.33 -0.97
C VAL A 14 -7.50 -2.79 -0.83
N SER A 15 -7.27 -4.03 -0.37
CA SER A 15 -5.92 -4.57 -0.18
C SER A 15 -5.18 -4.76 -1.51
N ARG A 16 -5.87 -5.07 -2.62
CA ARG A 16 -5.26 -5.06 -3.96
C ARG A 16 -4.83 -3.65 -4.35
N TYR A 17 -5.72 -2.67 -4.21
CA TYR A 17 -5.43 -1.27 -4.54
C TYR A 17 -4.22 -0.74 -3.78
N VAL A 18 -4.11 -1.00 -2.47
CA VAL A 18 -2.94 -0.57 -1.67
C VAL A 18 -1.65 -1.23 -2.15
N ARG A 19 -1.67 -2.52 -2.52
CA ARG A 19 -0.47 -3.18 -3.07
C ARG A 19 -0.03 -2.58 -4.41
N GLU A 20 -0.99 -2.26 -5.27
CA GLU A 20 -0.74 -1.62 -6.57
C GLU A 20 -0.24 -0.18 -6.42
N LEU A 21 -0.81 0.57 -5.48
CA LEU A 21 -0.42 1.94 -5.17
C LEU A 21 1.09 2.04 -4.86
N PHE A 22 1.61 1.12 -4.05
CA PHE A 22 3.04 1.06 -3.69
C PHE A 22 3.89 0.22 -4.66
N ASP A 23 3.38 -0.05 -5.87
CA ASP A 23 4.05 -0.82 -6.92
C ASP A 23 4.58 -2.19 -6.46
N PHE A 24 3.86 -2.81 -5.53
CA PHE A 24 4.22 -4.06 -4.87
C PHE A 24 5.55 -4.04 -4.09
N PHE A 25 6.03 -2.87 -3.66
CA PHE A 25 7.18 -2.77 -2.76
C PHE A 25 6.75 -2.85 -1.30
N CYS A 26 7.52 -3.60 -0.50
CA CYS A 26 7.38 -3.60 0.95
C CYS A 26 7.78 -2.23 1.51
N ALA A 27 6.89 -1.58 2.27
CA ALA A 27 7.12 -0.27 2.85
C ALA A 27 8.26 -0.25 3.88
N LYS A 28 8.53 -1.38 4.55
CA LYS A 28 9.59 -1.47 5.57
C LYS A 28 10.98 -1.73 4.98
N CYS A 29 11.11 -2.75 4.12
CA CYS A 29 12.42 -3.21 3.64
C CYS A 29 12.69 -2.90 2.17
N GLY A 30 11.73 -2.35 1.43
CA GLY A 30 11.88 -2.00 0.02
C GLY A 30 12.01 -3.19 -0.94
N LYS A 31 11.70 -4.41 -0.49
CA LYS A 31 11.69 -5.60 -1.36
C LYS A 31 10.55 -5.49 -2.39
N ASN A 32 10.86 -5.77 -3.66
CA ASN A 32 9.84 -5.95 -4.71
C ASN A 32 9.16 -7.31 -4.54
N CYS A 33 7.84 -7.31 -4.38
CA CYS A 33 7.01 -8.49 -4.15
C CYS A 33 6.06 -8.82 -5.32
N ARG A 34 6.16 -8.12 -6.46
CA ARG A 34 5.22 -8.22 -7.60
C ARG A 34 5.01 -9.65 -8.11
N ASN A 35 6.09 -10.42 -8.23
CA ASN A 35 6.08 -11.77 -8.80
C ASN A 35 6.62 -12.83 -7.84
N SER A 36 6.45 -12.63 -6.53
CA SER A 36 6.99 -13.61 -5.58
C SER A 36 6.28 -14.95 -5.70
N LYS A 37 7.03 -15.99 -6.08
CA LYS A 37 6.61 -17.40 -5.95
C LYS A 37 6.86 -17.98 -4.56
N LYS A 38 7.64 -17.28 -3.72
CA LYS A 38 7.93 -17.70 -2.35
C LYS A 38 6.92 -17.11 -1.38
N SER A 39 6.40 -17.93 -0.48
CA SER A 39 5.41 -17.54 0.54
C SER A 39 5.91 -16.42 1.45
N ASP A 40 7.20 -16.40 1.79
CA ASP A 40 7.87 -15.39 2.63
C ASP A 40 7.93 -13.99 2.01
N SER A 41 7.67 -13.87 0.71
CA SER A 41 7.73 -12.60 -0.02
C SER A 41 6.41 -12.22 -0.65
N VAL A 42 5.32 -12.88 -0.25
CA VAL A 42 3.96 -12.41 -0.53
C VAL A 42 3.76 -11.07 0.17
N LEU A 43 3.25 -10.08 -0.57
CA LEU A 43 2.93 -8.77 -0.05
C LEU A 43 1.53 -8.80 0.59
N GLN A 44 1.47 -8.42 1.86
CA GLN A 44 0.27 -8.33 2.67
C GLN A 44 0.02 -6.86 3.00
N VAL A 45 -1.20 -6.51 3.39
CA VAL A 45 -1.56 -5.17 3.85
C VAL A 45 -1.88 -5.25 5.33
N HIS A 46 -1.25 -4.38 6.11
CA HIS A 46 -1.41 -4.28 7.56
C HIS A 46 -2.20 -3.03 7.93
N HIS A 47 -3.13 -3.15 8.86
CA HIS A 47 -3.85 -2.05 9.49
C HIS A 47 -3.00 -1.47 10.63
N ILE A 48 -2.58 -0.20 10.51
CA ILE A 48 -1.68 0.46 11.46
C ILE A 48 -2.32 0.54 12.85
N ASP A 49 -3.62 0.80 12.91
CA ASP A 49 -4.41 0.84 14.15
C ASP A 49 -4.90 -0.54 14.65
N ALA A 50 -4.49 -1.63 13.98
CA ALA A 50 -4.94 -3.00 14.24
C ALA A 50 -6.45 -3.27 14.07
N ASN A 51 -7.25 -2.29 13.63
CA ASN A 51 -8.68 -2.42 13.41
C ASN A 51 -8.97 -2.84 11.95
N PRO A 52 -9.36 -4.11 11.69
CA PRO A 52 -9.64 -4.59 10.33
C PRO A 52 -10.84 -3.91 9.65
N GLY A 53 -11.68 -3.21 10.41
CA GLY A 53 -12.79 -2.40 9.89
C GLY A 53 -12.36 -1.02 9.38
N ASN A 54 -11.17 -0.53 9.75
CA ASN A 54 -10.67 0.78 9.34
C ASN A 54 -9.87 0.71 8.04
N ASN A 55 -10.54 0.89 6.91
CA ASN A 55 -9.95 0.83 5.58
C ASN A 55 -9.44 2.17 5.03
N ASP A 56 -9.28 3.19 5.89
CA ASP A 56 -8.67 4.45 5.48
C ASP A 56 -7.30 4.19 4.86
N LEU A 57 -7.04 4.71 3.65
CA LEU A 57 -5.79 4.42 2.93
C LEU A 57 -4.54 4.82 3.72
N GLU A 58 -4.65 5.84 4.59
CA GLU A 58 -3.58 6.28 5.48
C GLU A 58 -3.31 5.31 6.64
N ASN A 59 -4.29 4.48 6.99
CA ASN A 59 -4.19 3.43 8.00
C ASN A 59 -3.62 2.12 7.43
N LEU A 60 -3.44 2.01 6.12
CA LEU A 60 -2.99 0.79 5.45
C LEU A 60 -1.54 0.90 4.99
N ILE A 61 -0.74 -0.13 5.29
CA ILE A 61 0.67 -0.23 4.90
C ILE A 61 1.00 -1.60 4.28
N PRO A 62 1.59 -1.66 3.06
CA PRO A 62 1.96 -2.92 2.44
C PRO A 62 3.32 -3.43 2.95
N LEU A 63 3.37 -4.68 3.38
CA LEU A 63 4.55 -5.34 3.97
C LEU A 63 4.74 -6.75 3.41
N CYS A 64 5.97 -7.18 3.18
CA CYS A 64 6.22 -8.59 2.88
C CYS A 64 5.92 -9.45 4.12
N ALA A 65 5.58 -10.73 3.93
CA ALA A 65 5.20 -11.63 5.02
C ALA A 65 6.19 -11.61 6.22
N THR A 66 7.50 -11.58 5.96
CA THR A 66 8.51 -11.47 7.02
C THR A 66 8.43 -10.15 7.80
N CYS A 67 8.21 -9.02 7.13
CA CYS A 67 8.08 -7.73 7.80
C CYS A 67 6.74 -7.62 8.53
N HIS A 68 5.68 -8.14 7.92
CA HIS A 68 4.34 -8.21 8.49
C HIS A 68 4.38 -8.95 9.83
N LEU A 69 4.92 -10.17 9.88
CA LEU A 69 5.02 -10.96 11.11
C LEU A 69 5.83 -10.27 12.23
N LYS A 70 6.89 -9.53 11.88
CA LYS A 70 7.69 -8.78 12.86
C LYS A 70 6.88 -7.64 13.47
N ILE A 71 6.18 -6.87 12.64
CA ILE A 71 5.35 -5.75 13.07
C ILE A 71 4.15 -6.24 13.87
N GLU A 72 3.51 -7.32 13.41
CA GLU A 72 2.42 -7.98 14.11
C GLU A 72 2.83 -8.45 15.52
N LYS A 73 4.04 -9.00 15.67
CA LYS A 73 4.59 -9.35 16.98
C LYS A 73 4.83 -8.12 17.86
N GLU A 74 5.35 -7.03 17.28
CA GLU A 74 5.58 -5.76 17.98
C GLU A 74 4.26 -5.13 18.44
N ALA A 75 3.23 -5.10 17.58
CA ALA A 75 1.89 -4.62 17.90
C ALA A 75 1.31 -5.35 19.12
N ARG A 76 1.41 -6.68 19.17
CA ARG A 76 0.96 -7.46 20.34
C ARG A 76 1.70 -7.17 21.64
N LEU A 77 2.96 -6.73 21.59
CA LEU A 77 3.69 -6.29 22.79
C LEU A 77 3.14 -4.95 23.30
N HIS A 78 2.68 -4.08 22.40
CA HIS A 78 2.15 -2.76 22.74
C HIS A 78 0.65 -2.75 23.02
N ALA A 79 -0.10 -3.79 22.61
CA ALA A 79 -1.51 -3.99 22.91
C ALA A 79 -1.78 -5.44 23.36
N PRO A 80 -1.39 -5.82 24.59
CA PRO A 80 -1.40 -7.21 25.05
C PRO A 80 -2.78 -7.78 25.46
N TYR A 81 -3.84 -6.97 25.54
CA TYR A 81 -5.19 -7.41 25.91
C TYR A 81 -6.26 -7.01 24.88
N ASP A 82 -6.94 -8.01 24.32
CA ASP A 82 -7.95 -7.96 23.24
C ASP A 82 -9.22 -7.13 23.56
N VAL A 83 -9.35 -6.51 24.74
CA VAL A 83 -10.67 -6.02 25.17
C VAL A 83 -11.03 -4.67 24.56
N ILE A 84 -10.08 -3.77 24.29
CA ILE A 84 -10.37 -2.51 23.60
C ILE A 84 -9.13 -2.07 22.82
N GLN A 85 -8.99 -2.54 21.57
CA GLN A 85 -7.99 -1.97 20.64
C GLN A 85 -8.15 -0.45 20.46
N LEU A 86 -9.33 0.10 20.78
CA LEU A 86 -9.64 1.53 20.74
C LEU A 86 -9.02 2.34 21.91
N GLU A 87 -8.58 1.72 23.01
CA GLU A 87 -7.97 2.42 24.17
C GLU A 87 -6.44 2.17 24.28
N LEU A 88 -5.86 1.28 23.47
CA LEU A 88 -4.49 0.78 23.63
C LEU A 88 -3.48 1.34 22.63
N PHE A 89 -3.46 2.66 22.47
CA PHE A 89 -2.28 3.37 21.94
C PHE A 89 -1.72 4.35 22.96
N GLU A 90 -1.49 3.91 24.20
CA GLU A 90 -0.70 4.69 25.17
C GLU A 90 0.72 4.96 24.65
N ASN A 91 1.22 4.14 23.72
CA ASN A 91 2.47 4.38 23.02
C ASN A 91 2.22 5.07 21.67
N GLN A 92 1.87 6.36 21.68
CA GLN A 92 1.82 7.23 20.48
C GLN A 92 3.06 7.06 19.57
N SER A 93 4.19 6.63 20.16
CA SER A 93 5.42 6.27 19.44
C SER A 93 5.20 5.22 18.35
N TYR A 94 4.51 4.10 18.62
CA TYR A 94 4.36 3.00 17.64
C TYR A 94 3.58 3.45 16.41
N ILE A 95 2.36 3.98 16.61
CA ILE A 95 1.52 4.49 15.50
C ILE A 95 2.25 5.57 14.72
N LYS A 96 2.96 6.46 15.41
CA LYS A 96 3.77 7.50 14.76
C LYS A 96 4.87 6.88 13.90
N GLN A 97 5.61 5.89 14.40
CA GLN A 97 6.64 5.20 13.60
C GLN A 97 6.05 4.49 12.39
N MET A 98 4.90 3.83 12.54
CA MET A 98 4.20 3.16 11.44
C MET A 98 3.72 4.15 10.38
N LYS A 99 3.13 5.29 10.79
CA LYS A 99 2.73 6.36 9.87
C LYS A 99 3.93 6.99 9.15
N ILE A 100 5.04 7.22 9.85
CA ILE A 100 6.29 7.72 9.25
C ILE A 100 6.82 6.69 8.23
N MET A 101 6.86 5.41 8.58
CA MET A 101 7.30 4.34 7.68
C MET A 101 6.44 4.28 6.42
N ARG A 102 5.11 4.35 6.58
CA ARG A 102 4.17 4.42 5.47
C ARG A 102 4.44 5.65 4.59
N GLN A 103 4.59 6.83 5.19
CA GLN A 103 4.82 8.08 4.45
C GLN A 103 6.12 8.03 3.65
N ASN A 104 7.21 7.58 4.27
CA ASN A 104 8.50 7.43 3.57
C ASN A 104 8.40 6.49 2.37
N ALA A 105 7.66 5.38 2.51
CA ALA A 105 7.41 4.47 1.40
C ALA A 105 6.50 5.10 0.32
N PHE A 106 5.50 5.87 0.73
CA PHE A 106 4.59 6.57 -0.19
C PHE A 106 5.35 7.59 -1.03
N ASP A 107 6.19 8.42 -0.40
CA ASP A 107 7.00 9.42 -1.09
C ASP A 107 7.95 8.76 -2.10
N LYS A 108 8.53 7.62 -1.73
CA LYS A 108 9.46 6.88 -2.58
C LYS A 108 8.78 6.20 -3.77
N TYR A 109 7.73 5.43 -3.52
CA TYR A 109 7.17 4.51 -4.53
C TYR A 109 5.95 5.09 -5.26
N VAL A 110 5.22 6.03 -4.64
CA VAL A 110 4.04 6.67 -5.22
C VAL A 110 4.42 8.01 -5.84
N LEU A 111 4.99 8.93 -5.06
CA LEU A 111 5.35 10.27 -5.56
C LEU A 111 6.60 10.25 -6.44
N GLY A 112 7.61 9.43 -6.09
CA GLY A 112 8.79 9.21 -6.93
C GLY A 112 8.41 8.79 -8.36
N ARG A 113 7.44 7.88 -8.49
CA ARG A 113 6.91 7.44 -9.79
C ARG A 113 6.16 8.54 -10.55
N LYS A 114 5.46 9.45 -9.86
CA LYS A 114 4.80 10.60 -10.49
C LYS A 114 5.79 11.62 -11.04
N LYS A 115 7.02 11.67 -10.52
CA LYS A 115 8.09 12.52 -11.06
C LYS A 115 8.78 11.92 -12.29
N GLU A 116 8.87 10.58 -12.36
CA GLU A 116 9.42 9.87 -13.54
C GLU A 116 8.43 9.80 -14.70
N LYS A 117 7.12 9.88 -14.43
CA LYS A 117 6.12 10.24 -15.44
C LYS A 117 6.13 11.75 -15.64
N THR A 118 7.11 12.26 -16.39
CA THR A 118 6.99 13.59 -17.01
C THR A 118 5.68 13.67 -17.79
N PRO A 119 5.05 14.85 -17.89
CA PRO A 119 3.89 15.01 -18.76
C PRO A 119 4.31 14.54 -20.15
N ILE A 120 3.52 13.68 -20.78
CA ILE A 120 3.47 13.71 -22.24
C ILE A 120 3.12 15.16 -22.55
N ASP A 121 4.09 15.85 -23.13
CA ASP A 121 3.99 17.21 -23.56
C ASP A 121 2.75 17.33 -24.44
N LYS A 122 1.90 18.32 -24.15
CA LYS A 122 0.71 18.61 -24.97
C LYS A 122 1.05 18.72 -26.47
N GLU A 123 2.29 19.07 -26.76
CA GLU A 123 2.85 19.21 -28.10
C GLU A 123 3.05 17.86 -28.84
N THR A 124 3.24 16.72 -28.15
CA THR A 124 3.31 15.41 -28.84
C THR A 124 1.93 14.82 -29.15
N PHE A 125 0.90 15.10 -28.34
CA PHE A 125 -0.47 14.62 -28.59
C PHE A 125 -1.12 15.35 -29.79
N GLU A 126 -0.88 16.64 -29.96
CA GLU A 126 -1.41 17.42 -31.09
C GLU A 126 -0.74 17.06 -32.44
N ASN A 127 0.46 16.48 -32.43
CA ASN A 127 1.14 16.01 -33.65
C ASN A 127 0.70 14.60 -34.08
N GLU A 128 0.36 13.69 -33.14
CA GLU A 128 -0.16 12.36 -33.47
C GLU A 128 -1.61 12.38 -34.00
N GLU A 129 -2.42 13.39 -33.63
CA GLU A 129 -3.78 13.59 -34.15
C GLU A 129 -3.78 14.12 -35.61
N LEU A 130 -2.76 14.89 -36.00
CA LEU A 130 -2.58 15.40 -37.36
C LEU A 130 -2.07 14.35 -38.36
N GLU A 131 -1.30 13.34 -37.94
CA GLU A 131 -0.80 12.28 -38.83
C GLU A 131 -1.89 11.25 -39.19
N TRP A 132 -2.88 11.05 -38.33
CA TRP A 132 -4.02 10.17 -38.61
C TRP A 132 -4.98 10.73 -39.67
N GLU A 133 -5.24 12.05 -39.66
CA GLU A 133 -6.16 12.68 -40.64
C GLU A 133 -5.57 12.74 -42.06
N ILE A 134 -4.25 12.75 -42.21
CA ILE A 134 -3.59 12.86 -43.52
C ILE A 134 -3.52 11.49 -44.23
N ASN A 135 -3.48 10.37 -43.48
CA ASN A 135 -3.25 9.04 -44.04
C ASN A 135 -4.53 8.22 -44.29
N GLU A 136 -5.72 8.73 -43.93
CA GLU A 136 -7.03 8.17 -44.33
C GLU A 136 -7.60 8.79 -45.62
N SER A 137 -6.88 9.73 -46.24
CA SER A 137 -7.28 10.41 -47.49
C SER A 137 -6.50 9.94 -48.73
N SER A 138 -6.19 8.65 -48.85
CA SER A 138 -5.68 8.03 -50.09
C SER A 138 -6.49 6.80 -50.50
#